data_AF-A0A832UX12-F1
#
_entry.id   AF-A0A832UX12-F1
#
_cell.length_a   1.000
_cell.length_b   1.000
_cell.length_c   1.000
_cell.angle_alpha   90.00
_cell.angle_beta   90.00
_cell.angle_gamma   90.00
#
_symmetry.space_group_name_H-M   'P 1'
#
loop_
_entity.id
_entity.type
_entity.pdbx_description
1 polymer ?
#
loop_
_entity_poly.entity_id
_entity_poly.type
_entity_poly.pdbx_seq_one_letter_code
_entity_poly.pdbx_strand_id
1 'polypeptide(L)' 'IEAEADYFGLEIARKPDAQISTDKRLADQNLSETDPHPLVEWYFYDHPAIMKRVAMSENWKKQNHRRNL' A
#
# COMPACT_ATOMS: atom_id res chain seq x y z
N ILE A 1 -4.28 12.42 2.90
CA ILE A 1 -4.77 12.30 1.50
C ILE A 1 -4.56 10.88 0.96
N GLU A 2 -3.36 10.47 0.55
CA GLU A 2 -3.14 9.17 -0.11
C GLU A 2 -3.45 7.94 0.76
N ALA A 3 -2.94 7.91 2.00
CA ALA A 3 -3.21 6.79 2.92
C ALA A 3 -4.71 6.69 3.30
N GLU A 4 -5.41 7.82 3.37
CA GLU A 4 -6.85 7.85 3.66
C GLU A 4 -7.65 7.34 2.45
N ALA A 5 -7.25 7.70 1.23
CA ALA A 5 -7.86 7.21 0.00
C ALA A 5 -7.70 5.69 -0.15
N ASP A 6 -6.49 5.17 0.11
CA ASP A 6 -6.25 3.73 0.11
C ASP A 6 -7.06 2.99 1.18
N TYR A 7 -7.17 3.56 2.39
CA TYR A 7 -7.95 2.97 3.46
C TYR A 7 -9.44 2.93 3.11
N PHE A 8 -9.98 4.02 2.57
CA PHE A 8 -11.36 4.10 2.07
C PHE A 8 -11.61 3.10 0.94
N GLY A 9 -10.67 2.95 0.01
CA GLY A 9 -10.72 1.95 -1.04
C GLY A 9 -10.80 0.52 -0.49
N LEU A 10 -10.00 0.20 0.53
CA LEU A 10 -10.05 -1.09 1.22
C LEU A 10 -11.38 -1.34 1.94
N GLU A 11 -11.96 -0.32 2.58
CA GLU A 11 -13.26 -0.43 3.25
C GLU A 11 -14.40 -0.71 2.27
N ILE A 12 -14.41 -0.05 1.10
CA ILE A 12 -15.44 -0.24 0.08
C ILE A 12 -15.25 -1.56 -0.67
N ALA A 13 -14.04 -1.78 -1.21
CA ALA A 13 -13.78 -2.90 -2.10
C ALA A 13 -13.65 -4.23 -1.33
N ARG A 14 -13.24 -4.18 -0.05
CA ARG A 14 -13.00 -5.36 0.81
C ARG A 14 -12.06 -6.40 0.17
N LYS A 15 -11.16 -5.97 -0.73
CA LYS A 15 -10.25 -6.83 -1.50
C LYS A 15 -8.78 -6.45 -1.26
N PRO A 16 -8.25 -6.68 -0.05
CA PRO A 16 -6.88 -6.29 0.29
C PRO A 16 -5.82 -6.99 -0.59
N ASP A 17 -6.05 -8.25 -0.98
CA ASP A 17 -5.10 -8.98 -1.82
C ASP A 17 -5.01 -8.42 -3.25
N ALA A 18 -6.12 -7.92 -3.78
CA ALA A 18 -6.14 -7.27 -5.08
C ALA A 18 -5.37 -5.94 -5.04
N GLN A 19 -5.57 -5.13 -3.98
CA GLN A 19 -4.83 -3.89 -3.75
C GLN A 19 -3.32 -4.16 -3.68
N ILE A 20 -2.90 -5.12 -2.87
CA ILE A 20 -1.48 -5.52 -2.74
C ILE A 20 -0.89 -5.94 -4.08
N SER A 21 -1.64 -6.71 -4.88
CA SER A 21 -1.16 -7.16 -6.19
C SER A 21 -0.97 -6.01 -7.18
N THR A 22 -1.89 -5.05 -7.19
CA THR A 22 -1.83 -3.85 -8.03
C THR A 22 -0.64 -2.98 -7.63
N ASP A 23 -0.48 -2.73 -6.33
CA ASP A 23 0.61 -1.95 -5.77
C ASP A 23 1.96 -2.55 -6.13
N LYS A 24 2.14 -3.87 -5.95
CA LYS A 24 3.37 -4.58 -6.36
C LYS A 24 3.64 -4.45 -7.86
N ARG A 25 2.63 -4.66 -8.70
CA ARG A 25 2.77 -4.54 -10.15
C ARG A 25 3.13 -3.11 -10.57
N LEU A 26 2.59 -2.10 -9.88
CA LEU A 26 2.91 -0.70 -10.10
C LEU A 26 4.37 -0.38 -9.71
N ALA A 27 4.86 -0.95 -8.61
CA ALA A 27 6.27 -0.82 -8.23
C ALA A 27 7.20 -1.43 -9.27
N ASP A 28 6.88 -2.65 -9.72
CA ASP A 28 7.64 -3.35 -10.77
C ASP A 28 7.66 -2.55 -12.08
N GLN A 29 6.51 -1.98 -12.49
CA GLN A 29 6.39 -1.19 -13.72
C GLN A 29 7.11 0.16 -13.65
N ASN A 30 7.14 0.78 -12.49
CA ASN A 30 7.78 2.08 -12.31
C ASN A 30 9.30 1.97 -12.14
N LEU A 31 9.89 0.76 -12.21
CA LEU A 31 11.31 0.49 -11.89
C LEU A 31 11.72 1.14 -10.56
N SER A 32 10.73 1.34 -9.68
CA SER A 32 10.94 2.05 -8.43
C SER A 32 11.79 1.15 -7.57
N GLU A 33 12.98 1.63 -7.20
CA GLU A 33 13.83 0.98 -6.21
C GLU A 33 12.93 0.57 -5.04
N THR A 34 12.82 -0.73 -4.77
CA THR A 34 11.80 -1.26 -3.84
C THR A 34 12.08 -0.89 -2.39
N ASP A 35 13.27 -0.34 -2.12
CA ASP A 35 13.73 0.18 -0.84
C ASP A 35 14.60 1.44 -1.05
N PRO A 36 14.00 2.59 -1.42
CA PRO A 36 14.76 3.82 -1.56
C PRO A 36 15.16 4.30 -0.16
N HIS A 37 16.41 4.75 -0.01
CA HIS A 37 16.86 5.36 1.26
C HIS A 37 15.85 6.44 1.72
N PRO A 38 15.48 6.54 3.01
CA PRO A 38 14.38 7.40 3.48
C PRO A 38 14.47 8.88 3.03
N LEU A 39 15.68 9.39 2.79
CA LEU A 39 15.92 10.74 2.27
C LEU A 39 15.60 10.89 0.77
N VAL A 40 15.79 9.83 -0.01
CA VAL A 40 15.41 9.75 -1.44
C VAL A 40 13.89 9.62 -1.56
N GLU A 41 13.27 8.82 -0.69
CA GLU A 41 11.80 8.74 -0.57
C GLU A 41 11.22 10.13 -0.27
N TRP A 42 11.80 10.86 0.68
CA TRP A 42 11.33 12.19 1.06
C TRP A 42 11.52 13.28 -0.01
N TYR A 43 12.55 13.18 -0.86
CA TYR A 43 12.90 14.22 -1.84
C TYR A 43 12.40 13.97 -3.26
N PHE A 44 12.29 12.70 -3.69
CA PHE A 44 11.93 12.35 -5.08
C PHE A 44 10.55 11.69 -5.22
N TYR A 45 9.94 11.21 -4.13
CA TYR A 45 8.64 10.57 -4.19
C TYR A 45 7.56 11.50 -3.65
N ASP A 46 6.69 11.98 -4.52
CA ASP A 46 5.49 12.76 -4.16
C ASP A 46 4.46 11.95 -3.36
N HIS A 47 4.64 10.62 -3.26
CA HIS A 47 3.74 9.67 -2.61
C HIS A 47 4.48 8.75 -1.63
N PRO A 48 3.83 8.31 -0.54
CA PRO A 48 4.41 7.32 0.38
C PRO A 48 4.83 6.07 -0.41
N ALA A 49 6.00 5.52 -0.09
CA ALA A 49 6.54 4.35 -0.77
C ALA A 49 5.46 3.26 -0.91
N ILE A 50 5.42 2.63 -2.08
CA ILE A 50 4.46 1.57 -2.40
C ILE A 50 4.45 0.47 -1.32
N MET A 51 5.61 0.21 -0.71
CA MET A 51 5.74 -0.73 0.40
C MET A 51 4.93 -0.34 1.65
N LYS A 52 4.75 0.97 1.95
CA LYS A 52 3.87 1.45 3.03
C LYS A 52 2.40 1.16 2.72
N ARG A 53 2.00 1.27 1.44
CA ARG A 53 0.63 0.96 0.97
C ARG A 53 0.33 -0.54 1.05
N VAL A 54 1.30 -1.37 0.66
CA VAL A 54 1.24 -2.84 0.84
C VAL A 54 1.14 -3.19 2.33
N ALA A 55 1.99 -2.61 3.18
CA ALA A 55 1.96 -2.86 4.63
C ALA A 55 0.63 -2.45 5.27
N MET A 56 0.02 -1.35 4.81
CA MET A 56 -1.30 -0.93 5.27
C MET A 56 -2.39 -1.94 4.89
N SER A 57 -2.38 -2.43 3.64
CA SER A 57 -3.32 -3.44 3.16
C SER A 57 -3.20 -4.77 3.93
N GLU A 58 -1.97 -5.20 4.21
CA GLU A 58 -1.68 -6.38 5.04
C GLU A 58 -2.19 -6.22 6.48
N ASN A 59 -1.99 -5.03 7.08
CA ASN A 59 -2.50 -4.73 8.41
C ASN A 59 -4.03 -4.68 8.45
N TRP A 60 -4.67 -4.09 7.43
CA TRP A 60 -6.12 -4.07 7.30
C TRP A 60 -6.67 -5.50 7.19
N LYS A 61 -6.03 -6.36 6.39
CA LYS A 61 -6.39 -7.78 6.24
C LYS A 61 -6.31 -8.51 7.58
N LYS A 62 -5.23 -8.35 8.35
CA LYS A 62 -5.07 -8.95 9.68
C LYS A 62 -6.15 -8.50 10.67
N GLN A 63 -6.46 -7.20 10.70
CA GLN A 63 -7.46 -6.65 11.62
C GLN A 63 -8.87 -7.12 11.27
N ASN A 64 -9.23 -7.17 9.98
CA ASN A 64 -10.55 -7.59 9.54
C ASN A 64 -10.74 -9.11 9.53
N HIS A 65 -9.67 -9.89 9.35
CA HIS A 65 -9.73 -11.35 9.51
C HIS A 65 -10.04 -11.76 10.96
N ARG A 66 -9.51 -11.03 11.96
CA ARG A 66 -9.78 -11.25 13.39
C ARG A 66 -11.17 -10.83 13.86
N ARG A 67 -11.92 -10.05 13.06
CA ARG A 67 -13.30 -9.62 13.36
C ARG A 67 -14.38 -10.57 12.81
N ASN A 68 -13.99 -11.52 11.96
CA ASN A 68 -14.88 -12.51 11.34
C ASN A 68 -14.76 -13.91 11.99
N LEU A 69 -14.05 -14.01 13.12
CA LEU A 69 -13.97 -15.18 14.02
C LEU A 69 -14.62 -14.80 15.36
#